data_AF-A0A8H7U2U2-F1
#
_entry.id   AF-A0A8H7U2U2-F1
#
_cell.length_a   1.000
_cell.length_b   1.000
_cell.length_c   1.000
_cell.angle_alpha   90.00
_cell.angle_beta   90.00
_cell.angle_gamma   90.00
#
_symmetry.space_group_name_H-M   'P 1'
#
loop_
_entity.id
_entity.type
_entity.pdbx_description
1 polymer ?
#
loop_
_entity_poly.entity_id
_entity_poly.type
_entity_poly.pdbx_seq_one_letter_code
_entity_poly.pdbx_strand_id
1 'polypeptide(L)'
;MSHSKQFTLYTHKSGPNGWKVAFVLKELGLTYESIYLDFQNNEHKAPEFTKYNPNGRIPALIDHHNNDFVVWESNAIVLYLTEKYDTAHRISASTFEDKTLELQWLFFQASGQGPYFGQARWFADLHPERVPSAIER
;
A
#
# COMPACT_ATOMS: atom_id res chain seq x y z
N MET A 1 10.52 -21.54 0.37
CA MET A 1 10.17 -21.67 -1.07
C MET A 1 11.22 -20.89 -1.85
N SER A 2 11.64 -21.32 -3.05
CA SER A 2 12.57 -20.49 -3.85
C SER A 2 11.78 -19.36 -4.50
N HIS A 3 11.91 -18.13 -4.00
CA HIS A 3 11.27 -16.96 -4.61
C HIS A 3 12.14 -16.47 -5.77
N SER A 4 11.56 -16.37 -6.98
CA SER A 4 12.28 -15.88 -8.16
C SER A 4 12.43 -14.35 -8.18
N LYS A 5 11.62 -13.66 -7.37
CA LYS A 5 11.59 -12.20 -7.20
C LYS A 5 11.92 -11.87 -5.75
N GLN A 6 12.49 -10.69 -5.53
CA GLN A 6 12.84 -10.23 -4.19
C GLN A 6 11.61 -9.96 -3.32
N PHE A 7 10.53 -9.41 -3.90
CA PHE A 7 9.34 -9.04 -3.14
C PHE A 7 8.08 -9.76 -3.59
N THR A 8 7.22 -10.11 -2.64
CA THR A 8 5.81 -10.43 -2.90
C THR A 8 4.93 -9.27 -2.44
N LEU A 9 4.17 -8.69 -3.36
CA LEU A 9 3.18 -7.64 -3.08
C LEU A 9 1.76 -8.23 -3.11
N TYR A 10 1.14 -8.36 -1.94
CA TYR A 10 -0.28 -8.65 -1.84
C TYR A 10 -1.08 -7.38 -2.10
N THR A 11 -1.95 -7.40 -3.11
CA THR A 11 -2.66 -6.22 -3.62
C THR A 11 -4.03 -6.59 -4.19
N HIS A 12 -4.74 -5.59 -4.73
CA HIS A 12 -6.00 -5.77 -5.45
C HIS A 12 -6.00 -4.92 -6.72
N LYS A 13 -6.62 -5.42 -7.80
CA LYS A 13 -6.58 -4.78 -9.12
C LYS A 13 -7.21 -3.38 -9.13
N SER A 14 -8.29 -3.17 -8.39
CA SER A 14 -9.00 -1.88 -8.35
C SER A 14 -8.61 -0.99 -7.18
N GLY A 15 -7.87 -1.50 -6.19
CA GLY A 15 -7.51 -0.74 -4.98
C GLY A 15 -6.31 0.17 -5.23
N PRO A 16 -6.38 1.49 -4.98
CA PRO A 16 -5.30 2.41 -5.32
C PRO A 16 -4.03 2.21 -4.46
N ASN A 17 -4.19 1.80 -3.20
CA ASN A 17 -3.10 1.77 -2.23
C ASN A 17 -1.95 0.81 -2.60
N GLY A 18 -2.26 -0.33 -3.25
CA GLY A 18 -1.23 -1.27 -3.67
C GLY A 18 -0.43 -0.78 -4.89
N TRP A 19 -1.05 -0.02 -5.79
CA TRP A 19 -0.37 0.54 -6.97
C TRP A 19 0.69 1.57 -6.59
N LYS A 20 0.49 2.33 -5.52
CA LYS A 20 1.52 3.23 -4.96
C LYS A 20 2.82 2.47 -4.65
N VAL A 21 2.72 1.31 -4.00
CA VAL A 21 3.88 0.46 -3.69
C VAL A 21 4.53 -0.07 -4.97
N ALA A 22 3.71 -0.52 -5.92
CA ALA A 22 4.19 -1.00 -7.22
C ALA A 22 4.98 0.07 -8.00
N PHE A 23 4.57 1.33 -7.93
CA PHE A 23 5.31 2.45 -8.53
C PHE A 23 6.68 2.63 -7.88
N VAL A 24 6.76 2.67 -6.56
CA VAL A 24 8.05 2.79 -5.83
C VAL A 24 8.98 1.62 -6.13
N LEU A 25 8.46 0.38 -6.12
CA LEU A 25 9.25 -0.80 -6.50
C LEU A 25 9.82 -0.65 -7.92
N LYS A 26 9.02 -0.16 -8.87
CA LYS A 26 9.45 0.02 -10.26
C LYS A 26 10.49 1.14 -10.41
N GLU A 27 10.30 2.28 -9.76
CA GLU A 27 11.24 3.42 -9.80
C GLU A 27 12.62 3.06 -9.22
N LEU A 28 12.63 2.22 -8.18
CA LEU A 28 13.86 1.69 -7.57
C LEU A 28 14.45 0.50 -8.33
N GLY A 29 13.79 0.00 -9.38
CA GLY A 29 14.25 -1.17 -10.14
C GLY A 29 14.20 -2.48 -9.36
N LEU A 30 13.38 -2.56 -8.30
CA LEU A 30 13.26 -3.71 -7.43
C LEU A 30 12.35 -4.77 -8.05
N THR A 31 12.78 -6.04 -7.98
CA THR A 31 12.03 -7.15 -8.58
C THR A 31 10.92 -7.63 -7.64
N TYR A 32 9.69 -7.70 -8.14
CA TYR A 32 8.55 -8.15 -7.35
C TYR A 32 7.58 -8.99 -8.17
N GLU A 33 6.75 -9.76 -7.47
CA GLU A 33 5.53 -10.37 -7.98
C GLU A 33 4.31 -9.85 -7.24
N SER A 34 3.17 -9.76 -7.93
CA SER A 34 1.90 -9.32 -7.33
C SER A 34 0.97 -10.51 -7.12
N ILE A 35 0.48 -10.67 -5.89
CA ILE A 35 -0.63 -11.56 -5.57
C ILE A 35 -1.90 -10.72 -5.44
N TYR A 36 -2.83 -10.91 -6.37
CA TYR A 36 -4.11 -10.19 -6.36
C TYR A 36 -5.14 -10.98 -5.56
N LEU A 37 -5.55 -10.46 -4.42
CA LEU A 37 -6.55 -11.08 -3.56
C LEU A 37 -7.96 -10.88 -4.11
N ASP A 38 -8.80 -11.89 -4.07
CA ASP A 38 -10.21 -11.78 -4.43
C ASP A 38 -11.03 -11.23 -3.25
N PHE A 39 -11.58 -10.02 -3.43
CA PHE A 39 -12.39 -9.37 -2.42
C PHE A 39 -13.83 -9.92 -2.37
N GLN A 40 -14.35 -10.49 -3.48
CA GLN A 40 -15.67 -11.10 -3.50
C GLN A 40 -15.70 -12.37 -2.65
N ASN A 41 -14.60 -13.12 -2.65
CA ASN A 41 -14.41 -14.31 -1.83
C ASN A 41 -13.80 -14.01 -0.45
N ASN A 42 -13.69 -12.74 -0.05
CA ASN A 42 -13.14 -12.31 1.24
C ASN A 42 -11.72 -12.84 1.54
N GLU A 43 -10.87 -13.07 0.53
CA GLU A 43 -9.51 -13.60 0.74
C GLU A 43 -8.66 -12.69 1.63
N HIS A 44 -8.86 -11.37 1.52
CA HIS A 44 -8.25 -10.36 2.38
C HIS A 44 -8.60 -10.47 3.87
N LYS A 45 -9.59 -11.30 4.24
CA LYS A 45 -9.95 -11.61 5.63
C LYS A 45 -9.58 -13.04 6.03
N ALA A 46 -9.16 -13.87 5.08
CA ALA A 46 -8.82 -15.26 5.34
C ALA A 46 -7.51 -15.38 6.15
N PRO A 47 -7.32 -16.45 6.96
CA PRO A 47 -6.10 -16.69 7.73
C PRO A 47 -4.81 -16.66 6.89
N GLU A 48 -4.90 -17.09 5.64
CA GLU A 48 -3.81 -17.14 4.67
C GLU A 48 -3.20 -15.76 4.42
N PHE A 49 -4.01 -14.70 4.47
CA PHE A 49 -3.54 -13.32 4.33
C PHE A 49 -3.40 -12.60 5.67
N THR A 50 -4.31 -12.82 6.63
CA THR A 50 -4.29 -12.08 7.90
C THR A 50 -3.08 -12.41 8.78
N LYS A 51 -2.43 -13.56 8.54
CA LYS A 51 -1.10 -13.85 9.10
C LYS A 51 -0.02 -12.83 8.70
N TYR A 52 -0.19 -12.14 7.57
CA TYR A 52 0.71 -11.07 7.11
C TYR A 52 0.19 -9.68 7.49
N ASN A 53 -1.13 -9.46 7.39
CA ASN A 53 -1.76 -8.22 7.84
C ASN A 53 -3.01 -8.51 8.69
N PRO A 54 -2.96 -8.37 10.03
CA PRO A 54 -4.09 -8.65 10.89
C PRO A 54 -5.27 -7.67 10.70
N ASN A 55 -5.05 -6.48 10.11
CA ASN A 55 -6.13 -5.57 9.71
C ASN A 55 -6.98 -6.16 8.56
N GLY A 56 -6.41 -7.11 7.81
CA GLY A 56 -7.06 -7.73 6.67
C GLY A 56 -7.42 -6.71 5.59
N ARG A 57 -6.46 -5.86 5.22
CA ARG A 57 -6.58 -4.90 4.12
C ARG A 57 -5.29 -4.93 3.28
N ILE A 58 -5.40 -4.71 1.98
CA ILE A 58 -4.22 -4.55 1.13
C ILE A 58 -3.69 -3.10 1.21
N PRO A 59 -2.41 -2.87 0.89
CA PRO A 59 -1.38 -3.86 0.58
C PRO A 59 -0.64 -4.43 1.79
N ALA A 60 0.03 -5.56 1.56
CA ALA A 60 1.13 -6.07 2.38
C ALA A 60 2.29 -6.47 1.47
N LEU A 61 3.52 -6.28 1.94
CA LEU A 61 4.74 -6.60 1.23
C LEU A 61 5.56 -7.61 2.04
N ILE A 62 6.08 -8.63 1.37
CA ILE A 62 7.09 -9.53 1.91
C ILE A 62 8.41 -9.26 1.19
N ASP A 63 9.48 -9.11 1.95
CA ASP A 63 10.85 -8.97 1.45
C ASP A 63 11.65 -10.26 1.69
N HIS A 64 11.77 -11.07 0.63
CA HIS A 64 12.43 -12.37 0.68
C HIS A 64 13.94 -12.27 0.88
N HIS A 65 14.55 -11.12 0.58
CA HIS A 65 15.98 -10.88 0.82
C HIS A 65 16.25 -10.38 2.25
N ASN A 66 15.20 -10.09 3.03
CA ASN A 66 15.29 -9.63 4.41
C ASN A 66 14.58 -10.60 5.36
N ASN A 67 14.92 -11.89 5.29
CA ASN A 67 14.35 -12.96 6.13
C ASN A 67 12.82 -13.01 6.10
N ASP A 68 12.23 -12.86 4.90
CA ASP A 68 10.79 -12.78 4.70
C ASP A 68 10.11 -11.71 5.57
N PHE A 69 10.79 -10.56 5.79
CA PHE A 69 10.23 -9.46 6.56
C PHE A 69 8.93 -8.96 5.95
N VAL A 70 7.89 -8.83 6.79
CA VAL A 70 6.54 -8.46 6.39
C VAL A 70 6.20 -7.07 6.89
N VAL A 71 5.67 -6.24 6.00
CA VAL A 71 5.16 -4.90 6.34
C VAL A 71 3.86 -4.60 5.58
N TRP A 72 2.89 -4.04 6.30
CA TRP A 72 1.61 -3.57 5.79
C TRP A 72 1.42 -2.08 6.17
N GLU A 73 0.33 -1.47 5.71
CA GLU A 73 0.18 -0.02 5.52
C GLU A 73 1.00 0.52 4.35
N SER A 74 0.31 0.98 3.31
CA SER A 74 0.95 1.37 2.05
C SER A 74 2.02 2.46 2.17
N ASN A 75 1.87 3.42 3.09
CA ASN A 75 2.91 4.43 3.33
C ASN A 75 4.09 3.90 4.16
N ALA A 76 3.83 3.01 5.11
CA ALA A 76 4.91 2.34 5.84
C ALA A 76 5.76 1.47 4.91
N ILE A 77 5.11 0.79 3.95
CA ILE A 77 5.82 0.05 2.89
C ILE A 77 6.68 0.98 2.03
N VAL A 78 6.15 2.13 1.60
CA VAL A 78 6.93 3.11 0.82
C VAL A 78 8.16 3.58 1.58
N LEU A 79 7.99 3.98 2.85
CA LEU A 79 9.11 4.38 3.72
C LEU A 79 10.12 3.25 3.92
N TYR A 80 9.66 2.02 4.11
CA TYR A 80 10.54 0.86 4.21
C TYR A 80 11.40 0.68 2.95
N LEU A 81 10.77 0.79 1.78
CA LEU A 81 11.46 0.65 0.50
C LEU A 81 12.47 1.78 0.27
N THR A 82 12.09 3.03 0.53
CA THR A 82 12.99 4.16 0.32
C THR A 82 14.14 4.17 1.32
N GLU A 83 13.90 3.98 2.61
CA GLU A 83 14.96 3.96 3.62
C GLU A 83 15.96 2.81 3.44
N LYS A 84 15.50 1.64 2.97
CA LYS A 84 16.38 0.47 2.82
C LYS A 84 17.03 0.35 1.43
N TYR A 85 16.35 0.79 0.37
CA TYR A 85 16.76 0.53 -1.01
C TYR A 85 17.00 1.77 -1.87
N ASP A 86 16.53 2.95 -1.47
CA ASP A 86 16.85 4.21 -2.18
C ASP A 86 18.15 4.84 -1.66
N THR A 87 19.26 4.08 -1.72
CA THR A 87 20.56 4.50 -1.16
C THR A 87 21.15 5.76 -1.79
N ALA A 88 20.64 6.15 -2.96
CA ALA A 88 21.05 7.34 -3.69
C ALA A 88 20.05 8.50 -3.55
N HIS A 89 19.01 8.36 -2.73
CA HIS A 89 17.96 9.36 -2.50
C HIS A 89 17.37 9.89 -3.82
N ARG A 90 17.07 8.98 -4.76
CA ARG A 90 16.51 9.31 -6.09
C ARG A 90 15.05 9.73 -6.00
N ILE A 91 14.31 9.18 -5.04
CA ILE A 91 12.87 9.42 -4.85
C ILE A 91 12.51 9.71 -3.39
N SER A 92 13.51 9.87 -2.51
CA SER A 92 13.34 10.13 -1.09
C SER A 92 14.22 11.28 -0.62
N ALA A 93 13.84 11.91 0.48
CA ALA A 93 14.61 12.95 1.14
C ALA A 93 15.87 12.40 1.84
N SER A 94 16.91 13.23 1.92
CA SER A 94 18.19 12.88 2.54
C SER A 94 18.49 13.65 3.84
N THR A 95 17.96 14.86 4.01
CA THR A 95 18.12 15.67 5.23
C THR A 95 17.04 15.36 6.26
N PHE A 96 17.30 15.66 7.53
CA PHE A 96 16.31 15.46 8.58
C PHE A 96 15.05 16.33 8.37
N GLU A 97 15.25 17.59 8.00
CA GLU A 97 14.18 18.54 7.74
C GLU A 97 13.33 18.10 6.55
N ASP A 98 13.95 17.69 5.44
CA ASP A 98 13.21 17.24 4.25
C ASP A 98 12.50 15.91 4.50
N LYS A 99 13.11 14.97 5.24
CA LYS A 99 12.43 13.73 5.66
C LYS A 99 11.20 14.02 6.51
N THR A 100 11.28 15.02 7.38
CA THR A 100 10.12 15.45 8.20
C THR A 100 9.00 15.99 7.31
N LEU A 101 9.31 16.78 6.30
CA LEU A 101 8.33 17.27 5.33
C LEU A 101 7.77 16.16 4.43
N GLU A 102 8.60 15.21 4.00
CA GLU A 102 8.16 14.00 3.28
C GLU A 102 7.14 13.22 4.10
N LEU A 103 7.47 12.95 5.37
CA LEU A 103 6.55 12.29 6.31
C LEU A 103 5.26 13.07 6.49
N GLN A 104 5.32 14.40 6.64
CA GLN A 104 4.12 15.24 6.76
C GLN A 104 3.18 15.02 5.56
N TRP A 105 3.70 15.00 4.33
CA TRP A 105 2.90 14.77 3.13
C TRP A 105 2.39 13.34 3.01
N LEU A 106 3.19 12.35 3.40
CA LEU A 106 2.73 10.96 3.45
C LEU A 106 1.60 10.79 4.47
N PHE A 107 1.70 11.40 5.65
CA PHE A 107 0.62 11.35 6.65
C PHE A 107 -0.64 12.07 6.17
N PHE A 108 -0.50 13.24 5.53
CA PHE A 108 -1.63 13.92 4.87
C PHE A 108 -2.32 13.01 3.83
N GLN A 109 -1.53 12.31 3.00
CA GLN A 109 -2.07 11.35 2.02
C GLN A 109 -2.81 10.18 2.71
N ALA A 110 -2.21 9.58 3.75
CA ALA A 110 -2.77 8.43 4.46
C ALA A 110 -4.05 8.74 5.24
N SER A 111 -4.17 9.95 5.78
CA SER A 111 -5.27 10.33 6.69
C SER A 111 -6.32 11.21 6.03
N GLY A 112 -5.92 12.10 5.13
CA GLY A 112 -6.78 13.09 4.49
C GLY A 112 -7.21 12.69 3.09
N GLN A 113 -6.28 12.26 2.22
CA GLN A 113 -6.65 11.92 0.85
C GLN A 113 -7.30 10.54 0.76
N GLY A 114 -6.58 9.49 1.13
CA GLY A 114 -6.99 8.10 0.92
C GLY A 114 -8.35 7.76 1.56
N PRO A 115 -8.55 8.03 2.86
CA PRO A 115 -9.80 7.69 3.55
C PRO A 115 -11.01 8.43 2.97
N TYR A 116 -10.90 9.73 2.75
CA TYR A 116 -12.02 10.55 2.28
C TYR A 116 -12.37 10.27 0.81
N PHE A 117 -11.37 10.03 -0.05
CA PHE A 117 -11.63 9.60 -1.43
C PHE A 117 -12.28 8.21 -1.45
N GLY A 118 -11.88 7.33 -0.53
CA GLY A 118 -12.53 6.03 -0.33
C GLY A 118 -14.00 6.17 0.07
N GLN A 119 -14.35 7.11 0.96
CA GLN A 119 -15.74 7.38 1.33
C GLN A 119 -16.55 7.94 0.16
N ALA A 120 -15.99 8.89 -0.59
CA ALA A 120 -16.65 9.44 -1.77
C ALA A 120 -17.01 8.33 -2.77
N ARG A 121 -16.05 7.44 -3.08
CA ARG A 121 -16.29 6.27 -3.94
C ARG A 121 -17.33 5.31 -3.35
N TRP A 122 -17.29 5.08 -2.04
CA TRP A 122 -18.24 4.20 -1.37
C TRP A 122 -19.68 4.71 -1.51
N PHE A 123 -19.95 5.98 -1.16
CA PHE A 123 -21.30 6.55 -1.29
C PHE A 123 -21.75 6.72 -2.74
N ALA A 124 -20.82 6.97 -3.67
CA ALA A 124 -21.15 7.12 -5.08
C ALA A 124 -21.49 5.79 -5.77
N ASP A 125 -20.88 4.68 -5.39
CA ASP A 125 -20.93 3.46 -6.23
C ASP A 125 -21.28 2.17 -5.49
N LEU A 126 -21.08 2.10 -4.17
CA LEU A 126 -21.11 0.84 -3.42
C LEU A 126 -22.15 0.81 -2.28
N HIS A 127 -22.47 1.97 -1.70
CA HIS A 127 -23.46 2.06 -0.64
C HIS A 127 -24.84 1.62 -1.17
N PRO A 128 -25.59 0.76 -0.45
CA PRO A 128 -26.86 0.21 -0.94
C PRO A 128 -27.94 1.29 -1.14
N GLU A 129 -27.86 2.36 -0.36
CA GLU A 129 -28.76 3.52 -0.45
C GLU A 129 -28.06 4.73 -1.05
N ARG A 130 -28.78 5.51 -1.86
CA ARG A 130 -28.30 6.79 -2.37
C ARG A 130 -28.48 7.87 -1.31
N VAL A 131 -27.39 8.50 -0.91
CA VAL A 131 -27.37 9.60 0.08
C VAL A 131 -26.93 10.88 -0.63
N PRO A 132 -27.86 11.73 -1.14
CA PRO A 132 -27.51 12.86 -2.00
C PRO A 132 -26.51 13.84 -1.36
N SER A 133 -26.70 14.16 -0.08
CA SER A 133 -25.80 15.05 0.66
C SER A 133 -24.37 14.54 0.82
N ALA A 134 -24.14 13.22 0.70
CA ALA A 134 -22.80 12.63 0.71
C ALA A 134 -22.18 12.57 -0.70
N ILE A 135 -23.00 12.48 -1.75
CA ILE A 135 -22.57 12.38 -3.15
C ILE A 135 -22.25 13.77 -3.73
N GLU A 136 -23.01 14.79 -3.36
CA GLU A 136 -22.88 16.16 -3.89
C GLU A 136 -21.83 17.03 -3.16
N ARG A 137 -21.16 16.47 -2.14
CA ARG A 137 -20.24 17.20 -1.26
C ARG A 137 -18.87 17.48 -1.87
#